data_AF-A0A1J3EKQ1-F1
#
_entry.id   AF-A0A1J3EKQ1-F1
#
_cell.length_a   1.000
_cell.length_b   1.000
_cell.length_c   1.000
_cell.angle_alpha   90.00
_cell.angle_beta   90.00
_cell.angle_gamma   90.00
#
_symmetry.space_group_name_H-M   'P 1'
#
loop_
_entity.id
_entity.type
_entity.pdbx_description
1 polymer ?
#
loop_
_entity_poly.entity_id
_entity_poly.type
_entity_poly.pdbx_seq_one_letter_code
_entity_poly.pdbx_strand_id
1 'polypeptide(L)'
;FNYLPPKLRLLRWDGYPMRRLLSSFCPQNLVKLQMRKSKLEKLWEGIQSLTGLKKMDLEESTNLKAIPDLSMATNLETLNLAYCSSLVELPS
;
A
#
# COMPACT_ATOMS: atom_id res chain seq x y z
N PHE A 1 4.88 3.48 19.17
CA PHE A 1 4.68 4.74 18.41
C PHE A 1 3.84 4.44 17.18
N ASN A 2 2.52 4.24 17.32
CA ASN A 2 1.73 3.55 16.27
C ASN A 2 0.51 4.36 15.82
N TYR A 3 0.69 5.65 15.57
CA TYR A 3 -0.36 6.49 15.02
C TYR A 3 0.20 7.32 13.88
N LEU A 4 -0.22 7.04 12.65
CA LEU A 4 -0.01 7.99 11.56
C LEU A 4 -1.00 9.15 11.73
N PRO A 5 -0.62 10.38 11.33
CA PRO A 5 -1.51 11.52 11.46
C PRO A 5 -2.83 11.27 10.71
N PRO A 6 -4.01 11.58 11.29
CA PRO A 6 -5.30 11.39 10.61
C PRO A 6 -5.40 12.11 9.26
N LYS A 7 -4.69 13.23 9.12
CA LYS A 7 -4.65 14.07 7.91
C LYS A 7 -3.49 13.71 6.97
N LEU A 8 -2.86 12.56 7.15
CA LEU A 8 -1.74 12.14 6.30
C LEU A 8 -2.24 11.92 4.87
N ARG A 9 -1.73 12.74 3.94
CA ARG A 9 -2.08 12.66 2.50
C ARG A 9 -1.04 11.94 1.66
N LEU A 10 0.20 11.89 2.11
CA LEU A 10 1.29 11.24 1.40
C LEU A 10 2.11 10.44 2.40
N LEU A 11 2.24 9.14 2.15
CA LEU A 11 3.15 8.27 2.87
C LEU A 11 4.21 7.78 1.89
N ARG A 12 5.46 8.19 2.12
CA ARG A 12 6.63 7.67 1.42
C ARG A 12 7.51 6.94 2.42
N TRP A 13 7.74 5.66 2.18
CA TRP A 13 8.58 4.81 3.02
C TRP A 13 9.28 3.73 2.18
N ASP A 14 10.19 4.18 1.32
CA ASP A 14 11.02 3.29 0.51
C ASP A 14 11.93 2.45 1.44
N GLY A 15 12.15 1.18 1.11
CA GLY A 15 12.96 0.26 1.91
C GLY A 15 12.29 -0.19 3.22
N TYR A 16 10.97 -0.10 3.33
CA TYR A 16 10.26 -0.45 4.56
C TYR A 16 10.61 -1.88 5.02
N PRO A 17 11.12 -2.04 6.27
CA PRO A 17 11.80 -3.27 6.66
C PRO A 17 10.87 -4.36 7.18
N MET A 18 9.61 -4.03 7.49
CA MET A 18 8.67 -4.98 8.08
C MET A 18 7.85 -5.69 7.00
N ARG A 19 7.44 -6.92 7.32
CA ARG A 19 6.67 -7.78 6.41
C ARG A 19 5.21 -7.35 6.24
N ARG A 20 4.67 -6.57 7.18
CA ARG A 20 3.29 -6.08 7.19
C ARG A 20 3.25 -4.64 7.71
N LEU A 21 2.30 -3.83 7.23
CA LEU A 21 2.01 -2.54 7.88
C LEU A 21 1.25 -2.74 9.19
N LEU A 22 1.19 -1.67 9.98
CA LEU A 22 0.48 -1.63 11.25
C LEU A 22 -1.01 -1.94 11.04
N SER A 23 -1.60 -2.75 11.92
CA SER A 23 -3.03 -3.06 11.90
C SER A 23 -3.93 -1.85 12.12
N SER A 24 -3.42 -0.78 12.74
CA SER A 24 -4.12 0.50 12.94
C SER A 24 -3.97 1.47 11.77
N PHE A 25 -3.41 1.05 10.65
CA PHE A 25 -3.23 1.91 9.48
C PHE A 25 -4.58 2.26 8.86
N CYS A 26 -4.93 3.54 8.88
CA CYS A 26 -6.19 4.06 8.35
C CYS A 26 -5.92 5.05 7.19
N PRO A 27 -5.93 4.57 5.93
CA PRO A 27 -5.54 5.37 4.76
C PRO A 27 -6.63 6.29 4.21
N GLN A 28 -7.69 6.59 4.97
CA GLN A 28 -8.87 7.32 4.46
C GLN A 28 -8.53 8.64 3.73
N ASN A 29 -7.57 9.40 4.25
CA ASN A 29 -7.14 10.68 3.69
C ASN A 29 -5.89 10.56 2.79
N LEU A 30 -5.38 9.35 2.60
CA LEU A 30 -4.15 9.12 1.86
C LEU A 30 -4.40 9.26 0.36
N VAL A 31 -3.62 10.14 -0.27
CA VAL A 31 -3.67 10.42 -1.70
C VAL A 31 -2.57 9.69 -2.45
N LYS A 32 -1.39 9.57 -1.84
CA LYS A 32 -0.24 8.86 -2.43
C LYS A 32 0.40 7.94 -1.41
N LEU A 33 0.53 6.66 -1.78
CA LEU A 33 1.33 5.67 -1.08
C LEU A 33 2.55 5.30 -1.94
N GLN A 34 3.74 5.44 -1.38
CA GLN A 34 4.99 5.03 -2.03
C GLN A 34 5.83 4.23 -1.04
N MET A 35 6.07 2.95 -1.32
CA MET A 35 6.86 2.05 -0.48
C MET A 35 7.71 1.14 -1.36
N ARG A 36 8.59 1.73 -2.16
CA ARG A 36 9.43 0.98 -3.10
C ARG A 36 10.45 0.13 -2.38
N LYS A 37 10.94 -0.95 -3.01
CA LYS A 37 12.01 -1.82 -2.49
C LYS A 37 11.69 -2.34 -1.07
N SER A 38 10.42 -2.57 -0.79
CA SER A 38 9.94 -2.91 0.55
C SER A 38 10.04 -4.41 0.83
N LYS A 39 10.23 -4.77 2.11
CA LYS A 39 10.16 -6.16 2.59
C LYS A 39 8.73 -6.62 2.87
N LEU A 40 7.72 -5.80 2.54
CA LEU A 40 6.31 -6.14 2.67
C LEU A 40 6.00 -7.43 1.91
N GLU A 41 5.32 -8.35 2.60
CA GLU A 41 4.67 -9.50 1.97
C GLU A 41 3.20 -9.19 1.66
N LYS A 42 2.57 -8.35 2.50
CA LYS A 42 1.21 -7.84 2.36
C LYS A 42 1.11 -6.48 3.07
N LEU A 43 0.29 -5.56 2.55
CA LEU A 43 0.13 -4.24 3.15
C LEU A 43 -0.69 -4.29 4.44
N TRP A 44 -2.00 -4.56 4.35
CA TRP A 44 -2.92 -4.67 5.47
C TRP A 44 -3.97 -5.76 5.22
N GLU A 45 -4.70 -6.14 6.27
CA GLU A 45 -5.83 -7.08 6.21
C GLU A 45 -7.15 -6.34 6.14
N GLY A 46 -8.16 -6.96 5.53
CA GLY A 46 -9.51 -6.42 5.41
C GLY A 46 -9.65 -5.29 4.38
N ILE A 47 -10.88 -4.83 4.22
CA ILE A 47 -11.25 -3.75 3.30
C ILE A 47 -10.95 -2.42 3.99
N GLN A 48 -10.18 -1.56 3.31
CA GLN A 48 -9.89 -0.21 3.76
C GLN A 48 -10.62 0.80 2.87
N SER A 49 -11.09 1.90 3.45
CA SER A 49 -11.54 3.03 2.64
C SER A 49 -10.30 3.70 2.04
N LEU A 50 -10.20 3.59 0.71
CA LEU A 50 -9.11 4.13 -0.11
C LEU A 50 -9.62 5.18 -1.10
N THR A 51 -10.79 5.78 -0.83
CA THR A 51 -11.44 6.71 -1.75
C THR A 51 -10.58 7.94 -2.05
N GLY A 52 -9.69 8.35 -1.14
CA GLY A 52 -8.74 9.43 -1.37
C GLY A 52 -7.53 9.05 -2.24
N LEU A 53 -7.26 7.76 -2.41
CA LEU A 53 -6.00 7.25 -2.97
C LEU A 53 -5.99 7.41 -4.49
N LYS A 54 -5.00 8.18 -4.98
CA LYS A 54 -4.75 8.39 -6.40
C LYS A 54 -3.57 7.61 -6.93
N LYS A 55 -2.55 7.39 -6.11
CA LYS A 55 -1.30 6.73 -6.54
C LYS A 55 -0.81 5.72 -5.51
N MET A 56 -0.56 4.50 -5.95
CA MET A 56 0.11 3.45 -5.19
C MET A 56 1.35 2.99 -5.94
N ASP A 57 2.51 3.07 -5.30
CA ASP A 57 3.79 2.73 -5.90
C ASP A 57 4.59 1.81 -4.97
N LEU A 58 4.68 0.54 -5.37
CA LEU A 58 5.33 -0.54 -4.63
C LEU A 58 6.48 -1.16 -5.45
N GLU A 59 6.98 -0.44 -6.46
CA GLU A 59 8.08 -0.86 -7.33
C GLU A 59 9.21 -1.57 -6.58
N GLU A 60 9.74 -2.64 -7.19
CA GLU A 60 10.84 -3.46 -6.67
C GLU A 60 10.58 -4.08 -5.28
N SER A 61 9.31 -4.20 -4.83
CA SER A 61 8.98 -4.91 -3.59
C SER A 61 8.95 -6.42 -3.84
N THR A 62 10.13 -7.02 -3.97
CA THR A 62 10.30 -8.41 -4.40
C THR A 62 9.66 -9.43 -3.47
N ASN A 63 9.37 -9.09 -2.21
CA ASN A 63 8.71 -9.97 -1.25
C ASN A 63 7.18 -9.89 -1.28
N LEU A 64 6.61 -8.92 -2.01
CA LEU A 64 5.17 -8.67 -2.03
C LEU A 64 4.46 -9.85 -2.71
N LYS A 65 3.58 -10.52 -1.97
CA LYS A 65 2.86 -11.72 -2.45
C LYS A 65 1.46 -11.40 -2.96
N ALA A 66 0.80 -10.44 -2.32
CA ALA A 66 -0.54 -10.00 -2.65
C ALA A 66 -0.73 -8.52 -2.34
N ILE A 67 -1.54 -7.84 -3.14
CA ILE A 67 -2.01 -6.47 -2.84
C ILE A 67 -3.35 -6.53 -2.09
N PRO A 68 -3.69 -5.53 -1.26
CA PRO A 68 -5.00 -5.50 -0.59
C PRO A 68 -6.13 -5.33 -1.60
N ASP A 69 -7.36 -5.63 -1.20
CA ASP A 69 -8.56 -5.30 -1.98
C ASP A 69 -8.60 -3.79 -2.28
N LEU A 70 -8.64 -3.47 -3.58
CA LEU A 70 -8.66 -2.10 -4.10
C LEU A 70 -10.04 -1.67 -4.62
N SER A 71 -11.10 -2.47 -4.39
CA SER A 71 -12.49 -2.16 -4.82
C SER A 71 -12.98 -0.79 -4.34
N MET A 72 -12.52 -0.34 -3.17
CA MET A 72 -12.85 0.97 -2.59
C MET A 72 -11.90 2.10 -3.03
N ALA A 73 -10.85 1.81 -3.80
CA ALA A 73 -9.89 2.78 -4.33
C ALA A 73 -10.41 3.41 -5.64
N THR A 74 -11.62 3.97 -5.61
CA THR A 74 -12.35 4.44 -6.80
C THR A 74 -11.70 5.61 -7.53
N ASN A 75 -10.77 6.32 -6.88
CA ASN A 75 -10.01 7.44 -7.47
C ASN A 75 -8.56 7.05 -7.83
N LEU A 76 -8.23 5.75 -7.86
CA LEU A 76 -6.87 5.28 -8.15
C LEU A 76 -6.52 5.53 -9.62
N GLU A 77 -5.57 6.42 -9.86
CA GLU A 77 -5.08 6.81 -11.18
C GLU A 77 -3.85 6.01 -11.59
N THR A 78 -3.05 5.53 -10.62
CA THR A 78 -1.80 4.82 -10.90
C THR A 78 -1.53 3.74 -9.85
N LEU A 79 -1.29 2.52 -10.32
CA LEU A 79 -0.77 1.40 -9.55
C LEU A 79 0.54 0.93 -10.19
N ASN A 80 1.66 1.14 -9.50
CA ASN A 80 2.97 0.69 -9.94
C ASN A 80 3.42 -0.52 -9.13
N LEU A 81 3.49 -1.68 -9.80
CA LEU A 81 3.94 -2.97 -9.26
C LEU A 81 5.13 -3.51 -10.06
N ALA A 82 5.85 -2.64 -10.78
CA ALA A 82 7.00 -3.03 -11.57
C ALA A 82 8.04 -3.76 -10.69
N TYR A 83 8.60 -4.85 -11.22
CA TYR A 83 9.64 -5.64 -10.54
C TYR A 83 9.22 -6.28 -9.19
N CYS A 84 7.92 -6.42 -8.91
CA CYS A 84 7.42 -7.20 -7.78
C CYS A 84 7.41 -8.71 -8.09
N SER A 85 8.59 -9.35 -8.02
CA SER A 85 8.80 -10.72 -8.51
C SER A 85 8.04 -11.84 -7.78
N SER A 86 7.63 -11.65 -6.52
CA SER A 86 6.85 -12.65 -5.77
C SER A 86 5.34 -12.43 -5.80
N LEU A 87 4.86 -11.44 -6.57
CA LEU A 87 3.45 -11.14 -6.65
C LEU A 87 2.72 -12.25 -7.42
N VAL A 88 1.86 -12.98 -6.73
CA VAL A 88 1.14 -14.14 -7.30
C VAL A 88 -0.34 -13.85 -7.56
N GLU A 89 -0.93 -12.91 -6.82
CA GLU A 89 -2.36 -12.60 -6.89
C GLU A 89 -2.59 -11.09 -7.04
N LEU A 90 -3.47 -10.75 -7.98
CA LEU A 90 -4.15 -9.46 -8.02
C LEU A 90 -5.59 -9.66 -7.51
N PRO A 91 -6.12 -8.75 -6.69
CA PRO A 91 -7.50 -8.78 -6.23
C PRO A 91 -8.44 -8.67 -7.44
N SER A 92 -9.50 -9.47 -7.39
CA SER A 92 -10.58 -9.58 -8.38
C SER A 92 -11.50 -8.37 -8.40
#